data_AF-A0A7C7GAD5-F1
#
_entry.id   AF-A0A7C7GAD5-F1
#
_cell.length_a   1.000
_cell.length_b   1.000
_cell.length_c   1.000
_cell.angle_alpha   90.00
_cell.angle_beta   90.00
_cell.angle_gamma   90.00
#
_symmetry.space_group_name_H-M   'P 1'
#
loop_
_entity.id
_entity.type
_entity.pdbx_description
1 polymer ?
#
loop_
_entity_poly.entity_id
_entity_poly.type
_entity_poly.pdbx_seq_one_letter_code
_entity_poly.pdbx_strand_id
1 'polypeptide(L)'
;MNGQARMPEYELCLQAESASAGASLGLADCGDTETQTWMLQDSSEFALAASQQLCVTIEEGPGIDAGGPQYVRRGVRLETCSPQASDRQRWTTAAPQ
;
A
#
# COMPACT_ATOMS: atom_id res chain seq x y z
N MET A 1 -4.53 -9.56 -9.09
CA MET A 1 -4.67 -10.33 -7.83
C MET A 1 -5.68 -9.61 -6.95
N ASN A 2 -6.59 -10.30 -6.27
CA ASN A 2 -7.59 -9.68 -5.37
C ASN A 2 -7.60 -10.43 -4.02
N GLY A 3 -7.56 -9.71 -2.91
CA GLY A 3 -7.62 -10.28 -1.57
C GLY A 3 -6.89 -9.45 -0.51
N GLN A 4 -6.63 -10.05 0.65
CA GLN A 4 -5.91 -9.41 1.75
C GLN A 4 -4.39 -9.50 1.54
N ALA A 5 -3.69 -8.41 1.85
CA ALA A 5 -2.23 -8.43 2.01
C ALA A 5 -1.91 -8.77 3.48
N ARG A 6 -1.36 -9.96 3.70
CA ARG A 6 -1.15 -10.54 5.04
C ARG A 6 0.32 -10.46 5.45
N MET A 7 0.54 -10.31 6.74
CA MET A 7 1.83 -10.50 7.39
C MET A 7 1.74 -11.75 8.27
N PRO A 8 2.04 -12.96 7.74
CA PRO A 8 1.67 -14.22 8.37
C PRO A 8 2.24 -14.42 9.78
N GLU A 9 3.51 -14.04 10.00
CA GLU A 9 4.18 -14.20 11.30
C GLU A 9 3.46 -13.50 12.46
N TYR A 10 2.72 -12.42 12.15
CA TYR A 10 1.99 -11.63 13.14
C TYR A 10 0.47 -11.84 13.04
N GLU A 11 -0.01 -12.63 12.08
CA GLU A 11 -1.44 -12.82 11.79
C GLU A 11 -2.21 -11.50 11.57
N LEU A 12 -1.52 -10.48 11.02
CA LEU A 12 -2.10 -9.16 10.72
C LEU A 12 -2.30 -8.95 9.22
N CYS A 13 -3.25 -8.08 8.89
CA CYS A 13 -3.56 -7.66 7.54
C CYS A 13 -3.28 -6.17 7.34
N LEU A 14 -2.84 -5.80 6.14
CA LEU A 14 -2.79 -4.41 5.71
C LEU A 14 -4.21 -3.83 5.66
N GLN A 15 -4.41 -2.72 6.36
CA GLN A 15 -5.68 -2.00 6.44
C GLN A 15 -5.48 -0.51 6.14
N ALA A 16 -6.40 0.05 5.34
CA ALA A 16 -6.60 1.49 5.28
C ALA A 16 -7.47 1.98 6.44
N GLU A 17 -7.13 3.14 7.01
CA GLU A 17 -7.96 3.79 8.04
C GLU A 17 -9.38 4.09 7.53
N SER A 18 -9.50 4.48 6.26
CA SER A 18 -10.76 4.72 5.55
C SER A 18 -10.59 4.54 4.04
N ALA A 19 -11.70 4.38 3.32
CA ALA A 19 -11.71 4.33 1.85
C ALA A 19 -11.67 5.73 1.22
N SER A 20 -10.68 6.55 1.59
CA SER A 20 -10.52 7.92 1.11
C SER A 20 -9.05 8.25 0.83
N ALA A 21 -8.81 9.19 -0.10
CA ALA A 21 -7.46 9.72 -0.32
C ALA A 21 -6.92 10.41 0.95
N GLY A 22 -5.62 10.30 1.16
CA GLY A 22 -4.92 10.74 2.37
C GLY A 22 -5.04 9.78 3.56
N ALA A 23 -5.79 8.68 3.46
CA ALA A 23 -5.95 7.74 4.56
C ALA A 23 -4.63 7.04 4.91
N SER A 24 -4.39 6.89 6.22
CA SER A 24 -3.24 6.15 6.74
C SER A 24 -3.38 4.67 6.40
N LEU A 25 -2.25 4.00 6.19
CA LEU A 25 -2.16 2.55 6.08
C LEU A 25 -1.50 1.97 7.33
N GLY A 26 -2.04 0.86 7.84
CA GLY A 26 -1.52 0.19 9.02
C GLY A 26 -1.76 -1.31 8.99
N LEU A 27 -1.28 -2.00 10.03
CA LEU A 27 -1.57 -3.40 10.26
C LEU A 27 -2.68 -3.51 11.31
N ALA A 28 -3.66 -4.36 11.05
CA ALA A 28 -4.77 -4.63 11.96
C ALA A 28 -5.14 -6.12 11.92
N ASP A 29 -5.96 -6.58 12.86
CA ASP A 29 -6.51 -7.93 12.83
C ASP A 29 -7.19 -8.19 11.49
N CYS A 30 -6.92 -9.35 10.91
CA CYS A 30 -7.49 -9.73 9.62
C CYS A 30 -9.01 -9.90 9.73
N GLY A 31 -9.75 -9.16 8.90
CA GLY A 31 -11.20 -9.25 8.77
C GLY A 31 -11.65 -9.03 7.33
N ASP A 32 -12.86 -9.48 7.01
CA ASP A 32 -13.43 -9.34 5.65
C ASP A 32 -14.04 -7.95 5.47
N THR A 33 -13.20 -6.91 5.55
CA THR A 33 -13.61 -5.51 5.38
C THR A 33 -13.16 -4.95 4.04
N GLU A 34 -13.92 -3.98 3.53
CA GLU A 34 -13.58 -3.25 2.31
C GLU A 34 -12.25 -2.50 2.43
N THR A 35 -11.85 -2.11 3.64
CA THR A 35 -10.58 -1.42 3.93
C THR A 35 -9.37 -2.34 4.03
N GLN A 36 -9.56 -3.67 3.98
CA GLN A 36 -8.50 -4.68 3.97
C GLN A 36 -8.45 -5.50 2.68
N THR A 37 -9.33 -5.22 1.72
CA THR A 37 -9.37 -5.94 0.45
C THR A 37 -8.69 -5.12 -0.62
N TRP A 38 -7.68 -5.71 -1.25
CA TRP A 38 -6.79 -5.02 -2.18
C TRP A 38 -6.73 -5.70 -3.53
N MET A 39 -6.45 -4.92 -4.58
CA MET A 39 -6.30 -5.38 -5.94
C MET A 39 -5.00 -4.88 -6.54
N LEU A 40 -4.14 -5.79 -7.00
CA LEU A 40 -3.06 -5.44 -7.91
C LEU A 40 -3.62 -5.46 -9.34
N GLN A 41 -3.66 -4.27 -9.95
CA GLN A 41 -4.17 -4.01 -11.30
C GLN A 41 -3.14 -4.37 -12.37
N ASP A 42 -3.58 -4.53 -13.62
CA ASP A 42 -2.70 -4.85 -14.75
C ASP A 42 -1.71 -3.71 -15.05
N SER A 43 -2.07 -2.47 -14.72
CA SER A 43 -1.21 -1.28 -14.78
C SER A 43 -0.22 -1.16 -13.61
N SER A 44 -0.15 -2.20 -12.77
CA SER A 44 0.75 -2.33 -11.61
C SER A 44 0.41 -1.46 -10.40
N GLU A 45 -0.74 -0.79 -10.38
CA GLU A 45 -1.24 -0.14 -9.19
C GLU A 45 -1.78 -1.16 -8.18
N PHE A 46 -1.41 -0.98 -6.92
CA PHE A 46 -1.98 -1.73 -5.80
C PHE A 46 -3.05 -0.88 -5.13
N ALA A 47 -4.32 -1.17 -5.43
CA ALA A 47 -5.45 -0.34 -5.08
C ALA A 47 -6.42 -1.00 -4.10
N LEU A 48 -7.26 -0.20 -3.45
CA LEU A 48 -8.35 -0.71 -2.63
C LEU A 48 -9.40 -1.37 -3.56
N ALA A 49 -9.84 -2.59 -3.25
CA ALA A 49 -10.77 -3.31 -4.12
C ALA A 49 -12.15 -2.62 -4.21
N ALA A 50 -12.61 -2.01 -3.12
CA ALA A 50 -13.86 -1.25 -3.06
C ALA A 50 -13.77 0.11 -3.80
N SER A 51 -12.56 0.61 -4.07
CA SER A 51 -12.34 1.86 -4.81
C SER A 51 -11.00 1.81 -5.54
N GLN A 52 -11.01 1.32 -6.79
CA GLN A 52 -9.82 1.09 -7.61
C GLN A 52 -9.11 2.39 -8.04
N GLN A 53 -9.68 3.55 -7.70
CA GLN A 53 -9.08 4.87 -7.89
C GLN A 53 -8.20 5.29 -6.70
N LEU A 54 -8.15 4.48 -5.64
CA LEU A 54 -7.34 4.72 -4.45
C LEU A 54 -6.20 3.70 -4.38
N CYS A 55 -4.98 4.20 -4.53
CA CYS A 55 -3.75 3.44 -4.67
C CYS A 55 -2.86 3.58 -3.44
N VAL A 56 -2.22 2.47 -3.06
CA VAL A 56 -1.10 2.48 -2.13
C VAL A 56 0.05 3.25 -2.77
N THR A 57 0.46 4.32 -2.11
CA THR A 57 1.36 5.34 -2.66
C THR A 57 2.48 5.61 -1.68
N ILE A 58 3.73 5.53 -2.14
CA ILE A 58 4.89 5.96 -1.34
C ILE A 58 4.79 7.48 -1.11
N GLU A 59 4.93 7.91 0.14
CA GLU A 59 4.92 9.33 0.50
C GLU A 59 6.07 10.10 -0.18
N GLU A 60 5.85 11.39 -0.45
CA GLU A 60 6.87 12.29 -0.98
C GLU A 60 7.95 12.64 0.07
N GLY A 61 9.07 13.18 -0.42
CA GLY A 61 10.16 13.66 0.42
C GLY A 61 11.33 12.69 0.55
N PRO A 62 12.36 13.08 1.33
CA PRO A 62 13.62 12.35 1.41
C PRO A 62 13.52 10.99 2.13
N GLY A 63 12.45 10.77 2.91
CA GLY A 63 12.34 9.64 3.83
C GLY A 63 13.14 9.85 5.12
N ILE A 64 13.11 8.85 5.99
CA ILE A 64 13.80 8.82 7.27
C ILE A 64 15.06 7.97 7.14
N ASP A 65 16.20 8.49 7.58
CA ASP A 65 17.47 7.75 7.60
C ASP A 65 17.34 6.47 8.44
N ALA A 66 17.69 5.34 7.84
CA ALA A 66 17.63 4.02 8.43
C ALA A 66 18.95 3.22 8.27
N GLY A 67 20.08 3.91 8.14
CA GLY A 67 21.41 3.28 8.06
C GLY A 67 22.39 3.97 7.10
N GLY A 68 22.20 5.26 6.83
CA GLY A 68 22.94 6.05 5.86
C GLY A 68 22.08 6.45 4.64
N PRO A 69 22.61 7.32 3.75
CA PRO A 69 21.83 7.96 2.67
C PRO A 69 21.25 6.98 1.64
N GLN A 70 21.73 5.74 1.60
CA GLN A 70 21.23 4.68 0.71
C GLN A 70 20.07 3.86 1.31
N TYR A 71 19.88 3.91 2.64
CA TYR A 71 18.86 3.13 3.34
C TYR A 71 17.87 4.09 3.99
N VAL A 72 16.84 4.48 3.25
CA VAL A 72 15.78 5.35 3.74
C VAL A 72 14.48 4.56 3.91
N ARG A 73 13.75 4.87 4.99
CA ARG A 73 12.37 4.41 5.17
C ARG A 73 11.42 5.49 4.70
N ARG A 74 10.40 5.11 3.93
CA ARG A 74 9.34 6.03 3.49
C ARG A 74 8.00 5.52 3.99
N GLY A 75 7.13 6.46 4.34
CA GLY A 75 5.74 6.15 4.61
C GLY A 75 5.01 5.70 3.34
N VAL A 76 3.87 5.06 3.55
CA VAL A 76 2.96 4.65 2.49
C VAL A 76 1.55 5.06 2.92
N ARG A 77 0.79 5.69 2.02
CA ARG A 77 -0.59 6.12 2.26
C ARG A 77 -1.50 5.72 1.12
N LEU A 78 -2.80 5.79 1.37
CA LEU A 78 -3.80 5.67 0.33
C LEU A 78 -4.00 7.02 -0.36
N GLU A 79 -3.77 7.10 -1.66
CA GLU A 79 -3.94 8.33 -2.44
C GLU A 79 -4.69 8.05 -3.75
N THR A 80 -5.19 9.09 -4.41
CA THR A 80 -5.77 8.95 -5.74
C THR A 80 -4.72 8.42 -6.73
N CYS A 81 -5.06 7.36 -7.46
CA CYS A 81 -4.23 6.83 -8.53
C CYS A 81 -4.00 7.90 -9.60
N SER A 82 -2.75 8.15 -9.98
CA SER A 82 -2.38 9.28 -10.82
C SER A 82 -1.13 8.98 -11.64
N PRO A 83 -1.15 9.24 -12.97
CA PRO A 83 0.05 9.13 -13.80
C PRO A 83 1.23 9.97 -13.30
N GLN A 84 0.95 11.10 -12.64
CA GLN A 84 1.95 12.00 -12.05
C GLN A 84 2.67 11.39 -10.84
N ALA A 85 2.08 10.36 -10.20
CA ALA A 85 2.65 9.63 -9.07
C ALA A 85 3.08 8.19 -9.44
N SER A 86 3.21 7.89 -10.74
CA SER A 86 3.49 6.54 -11.25
C SER A 86 4.80 5.91 -10.74
N ASP A 87 5.78 6.74 -10.39
CA ASP A 87 7.04 6.30 -9.75
C ASP A 87 6.85 5.82 -8.30
N ARG A 88 5.73 6.18 -7.67
CA ARG A 88 5.39 5.86 -6.27
C ARG A 88 4.16 4.96 -6.11
N GLN A 89 3.47 4.65 -7.22
CA GLN A 89 2.23 3.87 -7.24
C GLN A 89 2.33 2.55 -8.00
N ARG A 90 3.49 2.21 -8.57
CA ARG A 90 3.71 0.93 -9.25
C ARG A 90 4.34 -0.08 -8.31
N TRP A 91 3.67 -1.22 -8.16
CA TRP A 91 4.04 -2.31 -7.28
C TRP A 91 4.15 -3.62 -8.07
N THR A 92 4.99 -4.52 -7.61
CA THR A 92 5.07 -5.89 -8.12
C THR A 92 5.09 -6.86 -6.93
N THR A 93 4.77 -8.13 -7.21
CA THR A 93 4.93 -9.20 -6.24
C THR A 93 6.19 -10.00 -6.58
N ALA A 94 6.91 -10.43 -5.55
CA ALA A 94 8.05 -11.31 -5.70
C ALA A 94 7.97 -12.38 -4.60
N ALA A 95 8.47 -13.59 -4.89
CA ALA A 95 8.67 -14.58 -3.85
C ALA A 95 9.75 -14.06 -2.87
N PRO A 96 9.58 -14.26 -1.55
CA PRO A 96 10.63 -14.00 -0.58
C PRO A 96 11.91 -14.73 -1.01
N GLN A 97 13.06 -14.05 -0.94
CA GLN A 97 14.39 -14.63 -1.17
C GLN A 97 14.94 -15.22 0.12
#